data_AF-A0A9D7CFF0-F1
#
_entry.id   AF-A0A9D7CFF0-F1
#
_cell.length_a   1.000
_cell.length_b   1.000
_cell.length_c   1.000
_cell.angle_alpha   90.00
_cell.angle_beta   90.00
_cell.angle_gamma   90.00
#
_symmetry.space_group_name_H-M   'P 1'
#
loop_
_entity.id
_entity.type
_entity.pdbx_description
1 polymer ?
#
loop_
_entity_poly.entity_id
_entity_poly.type
_entity_poly.pdbx_seq_one_letter_code
_entity_poly.pdbx_strand_id
1 'polypeptide(L)' 'MDEGRYGGCATCGGALPYGRLLVMPEARTCAACGAG' A
#
# COMPACT_ATOMS: atom_id res chain seq x y z
N MET A 1 -17.00 7.92 7.35
CA MET A 1 -15.61 8.34 7.09
C MET A 1 -14.86 7.06 6.81
N ASP A 2 -14.59 6.79 5.54
CA ASP A 2 -13.77 5.64 5.17
C ASP A 2 -12.38 5.96 5.74
N GLU A 3 -11.91 5.21 6.74
CA GLU A 3 -10.57 5.39 7.31
C GLU A 3 -9.57 4.87 6.27
N GLY A 4 -9.46 5.63 5.19
CA GLY A 4 -8.61 5.40 4.05
C GLY A 4 -7.18 5.43 4.56
N ARG A 5 -6.67 4.25 4.90
CA ARG A 5 -5.24 3.97 4.97
C ARG A 5 -4.68 4.09 3.55
N TYR A 6 -4.69 5.31 3.01
CA TYR A 6 -3.98 5.63 1.79
C TYR A 6 -2.50 5.51 2.12
N GLY A 7 -1.84 4.55 1.47
CA GLY A 7 -0.50 4.14 1.88
C GLY A 7 -0.45 3.11 3.00
N GLY A 8 -1.51 2.31 3.22
CA GLY A 8 -1.46 1.11 4.05
C GLY A 8 -1.66 -0.17 3.22
N CYS A 9 -0.92 -1.23 3.53
CA CYS A 9 -1.05 -2.53 2.90
C CYS A 9 -2.35 -3.18 3.35
N ALA A 10 -3.21 -3.52 2.41
CA ALA A 10 -4.46 -4.24 2.67
C ALA A 10 -4.23 -5.65 3.26
N THR A 11 -3.05 -6.24 3.06
CA THR A 11 -2.72 -7.59 3.52
C THR A 11 -2.14 -7.60 4.93
N CYS A 12 -1.05 -6.86 5.16
CA CYS A 12 -0.34 -6.89 6.44
C CYS A 12 -0.66 -5.69 7.34
N GLY A 13 -1.42 -4.71 6.85
CA GLY A 13 -1.73 -3.47 7.58
C GLY A 13 -0.56 -2.50 7.70
N GLY A 14 0.66 -2.88 7.29
CA GLY A 14 1.86 -2.04 7.34
C GLY A 14 1.82 -0.89 6.32
N ALA A 15 2.61 0.15 6.55
CA ALA A 15 2.68 1.29 5.63
C ALA A 15 3.29 0.91 4.26
N LEU A 16 2.70 1.38 3.16
CA LEU A 16 3.29 1.35 1.83
C LEU A 16 4.36 2.45 1.75
N PRO A 17 5.55 2.12 1.23
CA PRO A 17 6.59 3.12 1.02
C PRO A 17 6.12 4.17 0.01
N TYR A 18 6.44 5.45 0.29
CA TYR A 18 6.03 6.58 -0.54
C TYR A 18 6.48 6.43 -2.00
N GLY A 19 7.68 5.88 -2.24
CA GLY A 19 8.17 5.58 -3.58
C GLY A 19 7.24 4.66 -4.39
N ARG A 20 6.54 3.74 -3.73
CA ARG A 20 5.56 2.86 -4.40
C ARG A 20 4.27 3.60 -4.74
N LEU A 21 3.83 4.51 -3.88
CA LEU A 21 2.65 5.36 -4.14
C LEU A 21 2.92 6.39 -5.25
N LEU A 22 4.16 6.87 -5.36
CA LEU A 22 4.60 7.73 -6.45
C LEU A 22 4.57 7.03 -7.82
N VAL A 23 4.96 5.76 -7.86
CA VAL A 23 5.01 4.96 -9.11
C VAL A 23 3.65 4.32 -9.43
N MET A 24 2.93 3.86 -8.40
CA MET A 24 1.63 3.18 -8.49
C MET A 24 0.71 3.64 -7.34
N PRO A 25 -0.01 4.77 -7.51
CA PRO A 25 -0.89 5.31 -6.49
C PRO A 25 -2.07 4.38 -6.16
N GLU A 26 -2.45 3.51 -7.10
CA GLU A 26 -3.52 2.50 -6.92
C GLU A 26 -3.05 1.24 -6.17
N ALA A 27 -1.77 1.14 -5.80
CA ALA A 27 -1.23 -0.02 -5.11
C ALA A 27 -1.88 -0.19 -3.74
N ARG A 28 -2.57 -1.33 -3.54
CA ARG A 28 -3.22 -1.69 -2.27
C ARG A 28 -2.37 -2.63 -1.40
N THR A 29 -1.23 -3.11 -1.90
CA THR A 29 -0.36 -4.08 -1.19
C THR A 29 1.09 -3.63 -1.21
N CYS A 30 1.84 -3.95 -0.15
CA CYS A 30 3.27 -3.65 -0.06
C CYS A 30 4.09 -4.56 -0.98
N ALA A 31 5.35 -4.19 -1.26
CA ALA A 31 6.22 -4.98 -2.13
C ALA A 31 6.42 -6.43 -1.65
N ALA A 32 6.46 -6.65 -0.34
CA ALA A 32 6.57 -7.99 0.23
C ALA A 32 5.31 -8.86 0.02
N CYS A 33 4.11 -8.27 0.09
CA CYS A 33 2.85 -8.99 -0.11
C CYS A 33 2.43 -9.08 -1.59
N GLY A 34 2.88 -8.14 -2.43
CA GLY A 34 2.56 -8.08 -3.85
C GLY A 34 3.60 -8.74 -4.77
N ALA A 35 4.78 -9.10 -4.26
CA ALA A 35 5.73 -9.95 -4.96
C ALA A 35 5.34 -11.42 -4.75
N GLY A 36 4.34 -11.85 -5.51
CA GLY A 36 3.96 -13.26 -5.68
C GLY A 36 4.20 -13.68 -7.12
#